data_AF-A0AAD8Z5W8-F1
#
_entry.id   AF-A0AAD8Z5W8-F1
#
_cell.length_a   1.000
_cell.length_b   1.000
_cell.length_c   1.000
_cell.angle_alpha   90.00
_cell.angle_beta   90.00
_cell.angle_gamma   90.00
#
_symmetry.space_group_name_H-M   'P 1'
#
loop_
_entity.id
_entity.type
_entity.pdbx_description
1 polymer ?
#
loop_
_entity_poly.entity_id
_entity_poly.type
_entity_poly.pdbx_seq_one_letter_code
_entity_poly.pdbx_strand_id
1 'polypeptide(L)'
;MANVETLNEMAQLERSRFGRPPPRHGLKLLHWFAKDCVTFDGNNNMVSQCDPEDEEYGFHYFENRYDRNGIKLLPDVNFPYYVVGNLNSEGSHELPGYVSGEYTGLKDDSNTDRIIVSLDDDWFDKVYITTHTDESNYDSDNTYRITKGLLKIISRLTLAEFLYKTGYQPSATMGTNPVAVDSNVVPANHPIPPRTQDYQIEIEDTPSAQMNCVIFCRASQKVTMPSVQTLNDITHLERSRFGRPPPRHGLKLLYWFATECVTFDKDNNMVSQCEPDNGDYGFHPFQNRYDRSGKKLLPEVNFPYYVLGNLNSEGAQDLPFYIFQEYTGQYGSNKDRIIVSLDNDLFSEVYVAEHSNQSSYSPLGTYRISKGLLMSIRRLTLEDFLRQTGYWHYQLPFLGSL
;
A
#
# COMPACT_ATOMS: atom_id res chain seq x y z
N MET A 1 12.46 22.98 -3.74
CA MET A 1 12.82 21.57 -3.40
C MET A 1 11.97 20.68 -4.28
N ALA A 2 12.53 19.59 -4.83
CA ALA A 2 11.79 18.66 -5.67
C ALA A 2 10.69 17.96 -4.86
N ASN A 3 9.46 17.92 -5.39
CA ASN A 3 8.33 17.24 -4.76
C ASN A 3 7.98 15.98 -5.55
N VAL A 4 8.66 14.89 -5.25
CA VAL A 4 8.57 13.63 -5.98
C VAL A 4 7.44 12.77 -5.37
N GLU A 5 6.45 12.36 -6.18
CA GLU A 5 5.38 11.48 -5.70
C GLU A 5 5.95 10.12 -5.26
N THR A 6 5.43 9.58 -4.16
CA THR A 6 5.90 8.32 -3.56
C THR A 6 4.92 7.19 -3.80
N LEU A 7 5.36 6.14 -4.50
CA LEU A 7 4.59 4.93 -4.75
C LEU A 7 4.84 3.91 -3.62
N ASN A 8 3.76 3.50 -2.96
CA ASN A 8 3.72 2.46 -1.95
C ASN A 8 2.76 1.31 -2.30
N GLU A 9 1.86 1.50 -3.28
CA GLU A 9 0.97 0.46 -3.82
C GLU A 9 1.36 -0.02 -5.22
N MET A 10 1.18 -1.31 -5.47
CA MET A 10 1.21 -1.90 -6.82
C MET A 10 0.24 -1.21 -7.79
N ALA A 11 -0.90 -0.71 -7.28
CA ALA A 11 -1.89 0.00 -8.08
C ALA A 11 -1.51 1.46 -8.40
N GLN A 12 -0.58 2.07 -7.65
CA GLN A 12 0.03 3.34 -8.05
C GLN A 12 1.09 3.09 -9.13
N LEU A 13 1.92 2.05 -8.97
CA LEU A 13 2.88 1.63 -10.00
C LEU A 13 2.18 1.30 -11.33
N GLU A 14 1.05 0.59 -11.31
CA GLU A 14 0.22 0.36 -12.49
C GLU A 14 -0.23 1.67 -13.16
N ARG A 15 -0.72 2.64 -12.37
CA ARG A 15 -1.21 3.95 -12.85
C ARG A 15 -0.11 4.86 -13.38
N SER A 16 1.12 4.77 -12.84
CA SER A 16 2.28 5.53 -13.32
C SER A 16 2.62 5.22 -14.78
N ARG A 17 2.36 3.98 -15.22
CA ARG A 17 2.78 3.43 -16.53
C ARG A 17 4.30 3.42 -16.73
N PHE A 18 5.09 3.49 -15.66
CA PHE A 18 6.52 3.15 -15.71
C PHE A 18 6.72 1.78 -16.36
N GLY A 19 7.73 1.63 -17.23
CA GLY A 19 7.94 0.42 -18.01
C GLY A 19 6.75 -0.03 -18.88
N ARG A 20 5.85 0.87 -19.30
CA ARG A 20 4.70 0.56 -20.17
C ARG A 20 4.48 1.65 -21.24
N PRO A 21 3.98 1.31 -22.44
CA PRO A 21 3.72 -0.05 -22.96
C PRO A 21 5.02 -0.83 -23.25
N PRO A 22 4.94 -2.14 -23.59
CA PRO A 22 6.04 -2.80 -24.28
C PRO A 22 6.43 -2.03 -25.54
N PRO A 23 7.71 -1.99 -25.96
CA PRO A 23 8.83 -2.87 -25.55
C PRO A 23 9.58 -2.47 -24.27
N ARG A 24 9.11 -1.44 -23.55
CA ARG A 24 9.81 -0.84 -22.39
C ARG A 24 10.22 -1.82 -21.30
N HIS A 25 11.52 -1.93 -21.06
CA HIS A 25 12.09 -2.86 -20.07
C HIS A 25 11.87 -2.47 -18.59
N GLY A 26 11.43 -1.25 -18.26
CA GLY A 26 11.50 -0.69 -16.91
C GLY A 26 10.88 -1.53 -15.79
N LEU A 27 9.74 -2.17 -16.04
CA LEU A 27 9.11 -3.06 -15.06
C LEU A 27 9.95 -4.31 -14.80
N LYS A 28 10.61 -4.86 -15.82
CA LYS A 28 11.49 -6.02 -15.67
C LYS A 28 12.77 -5.64 -14.90
N LEU A 29 13.30 -4.44 -15.17
CA LEU A 29 14.41 -3.86 -14.41
C LEU A 29 14.05 -3.67 -12.93
N LEU A 30 12.86 -3.14 -12.63
CA LEU A 30 12.39 -2.97 -11.24
C LEU A 30 12.10 -4.30 -10.54
N HIS A 31 11.66 -5.33 -11.27
CA HIS A 31 11.50 -6.68 -10.73
C HIS A 31 12.85 -7.30 -10.36
N TRP A 32 13.84 -7.25 -11.25
CA TRP A 32 15.23 -7.64 -10.97
C TRP A 32 15.77 -6.86 -9.76
N PHE A 33 15.73 -5.53 -9.81
CA PHE A 33 16.32 -4.68 -8.78
C PHE A 33 15.76 -5.00 -7.39
N ALA A 34 14.43 -5.06 -7.25
CA ALA A 34 13.79 -5.34 -5.97
C ALA A 34 14.02 -6.77 -5.46
N LYS A 35 14.33 -7.74 -6.34
CA LYS A 35 14.42 -9.16 -6.02
C LYS A 35 15.84 -9.65 -5.78
N ASP A 36 16.76 -9.19 -6.62
CA ASP A 36 18.10 -9.75 -6.78
C ASP A 36 19.18 -8.73 -6.37
N CYS A 37 18.92 -7.42 -6.51
CA CYS A 37 19.85 -6.31 -6.17
C CYS A 37 19.63 -5.76 -4.74
N VAL A 38 18.50 -6.07 -4.09
CA VAL A 38 18.12 -5.54 -2.76
C VAL A 38 17.74 -6.67 -1.79
N THR A 39 18.40 -6.72 -0.64
CA THR A 39 17.95 -7.49 0.53
C THR A 39 17.54 -6.58 1.69
N PHE A 40 17.03 -7.18 2.77
CA PHE A 40 16.61 -6.45 3.96
C PHE A 40 17.23 -7.08 5.21
N ASP A 41 17.92 -6.27 6.01
CA ASP A 41 18.50 -6.71 7.28
C ASP A 41 17.43 -6.87 8.38
N GLY A 42 17.87 -7.25 9.60
CA GLY A 42 16.99 -7.37 10.76
C GLY A 42 16.33 -6.05 11.21
N ASN A 43 16.88 -4.91 10.81
CA ASN A 43 16.40 -3.56 11.13
C ASN A 43 15.57 -2.93 10.01
N ASN A 44 15.34 -3.65 8.89
CA ASN A 44 14.70 -3.16 7.68
C ASN A 44 15.45 -2.04 6.93
N ASN A 45 16.78 -2.09 6.91
CA ASN A 45 17.62 -1.38 5.95
C ASN A 45 17.59 -2.10 4.59
N MET A 46 17.74 -1.35 3.49
CA MET A 46 17.85 -1.93 2.14
C MET A 46 19.33 -2.18 1.88
N VAL A 47 19.79 -3.40 2.12
CA VAL A 47 21.20 -3.77 1.90
C VAL A 47 21.36 -4.12 0.42
N SER A 48 22.31 -3.47 -0.25
CA SER A 48 22.62 -3.75 -1.65
C SER A 48 23.20 -5.15 -1.81
N GLN A 49 22.93 -5.78 -2.94
CA GLN A 49 23.54 -7.06 -3.38
C GLN A 49 24.25 -6.91 -4.74
N CYS A 50 24.50 -5.66 -5.11
CA CYS A 50 25.07 -5.19 -6.35
C CYS A 50 25.90 -3.94 -6.03
N ASP A 51 26.96 -3.65 -6.78
CA ASP A 51 27.87 -2.53 -6.48
C ASP A 51 27.68 -1.36 -7.48
N PRO A 52 27.08 -0.23 -7.06
CA PRO A 52 26.93 0.94 -7.93
C PRO A 52 28.21 1.76 -8.10
N GLU A 53 29.21 1.57 -7.25
CA GLU A 53 30.48 2.32 -7.30
C GLU A 53 31.48 1.64 -8.24
N ASP A 54 31.50 0.29 -8.28
CA ASP A 54 32.25 -0.54 -9.26
C ASP A 54 31.50 -0.73 -10.61
N GLU A 55 30.44 0.03 -10.87
CA GLU A 55 29.63 0.07 -12.11
C GLU A 55 28.92 -1.25 -12.51
N GLU A 56 28.72 -2.20 -11.58
CA GLU A 56 28.04 -3.48 -11.86
C GLU A 56 26.68 -3.28 -12.53
N TYR A 57 26.29 -4.19 -13.43
CA TYR A 57 25.01 -4.14 -14.16
C TYR A 57 24.76 -2.84 -14.96
N GLY A 58 25.79 -2.00 -15.12
CA GLY A 58 25.70 -0.68 -15.75
C GLY A 58 25.09 0.40 -14.84
N PHE A 59 25.24 0.27 -13.51
CA PHE A 59 25.19 1.42 -12.62
C PHE A 59 26.27 2.44 -13.01
N HIS A 60 25.99 3.72 -12.78
CA HIS A 60 26.95 4.81 -12.92
C HIS A 60 26.48 6.03 -12.11
N TYR A 61 27.41 6.95 -11.79
CA TYR A 61 27.11 8.12 -10.98
C TYR A 61 26.03 9.03 -11.62
N PHE A 62 25.00 9.37 -10.84
CA PHE A 62 23.91 10.26 -11.24
C PHE A 62 24.12 11.67 -10.67
N GLU A 63 24.61 12.57 -11.52
CA GLU A 63 24.66 14.00 -11.20
C GLU A 63 23.24 14.58 -11.13
N ASN A 64 22.68 14.71 -9.91
CA ASN A 64 21.40 15.39 -9.65
C ASN A 64 21.53 16.91 -9.80
N ARG A 65 21.81 17.36 -11.03
CA ARG A 65 21.99 18.75 -11.45
C ARG A 65 20.66 19.50 -11.55
N TYR A 66 20.74 20.83 -11.56
CA TYR A 66 19.61 21.69 -11.87
C TYR A 66 19.24 21.62 -13.35
N ASP A 67 17.94 21.62 -13.64
CA ASP A 67 17.39 21.74 -14.98
C ASP A 67 17.42 23.21 -15.49
N ARG A 68 16.84 23.45 -16.66
CA ARG A 68 16.77 24.80 -17.27
C ARG A 68 15.90 25.80 -16.48
N ASN A 69 15.07 25.32 -15.55
CA ASN A 69 14.20 26.12 -14.69
C ASN A 69 14.81 26.35 -13.28
N GLY A 70 15.98 25.78 -12.98
CA GLY A 70 16.62 25.87 -11.66
C GLY A 70 16.09 24.85 -10.65
N ILE A 71 15.53 23.74 -11.10
CA ILE A 71 14.93 22.68 -10.28
C ILE A 71 15.73 21.38 -10.49
N LYS A 72 16.06 20.67 -9.40
CA LYS A 72 16.66 19.33 -9.46
C LYS A 72 15.59 18.27 -9.69
N LEU A 73 15.96 17.15 -10.32
CA LEU A 73 15.05 16.01 -10.52
C LEU A 73 14.65 15.39 -9.17
N LEU A 74 15.65 15.15 -8.32
CA LEU A 74 15.48 14.53 -7.00
C LEU A 74 15.76 15.55 -5.88
N PRO A 75 15.31 15.30 -4.64
CA PRO A 75 15.70 16.10 -3.47
C PRO A 75 17.23 16.15 -3.26
N ASP A 76 17.68 17.11 -2.47
CA ASP A 76 19.03 17.08 -1.90
C ASP A 76 19.07 16.07 -0.74
N VAL A 77 20.12 15.24 -0.70
CA VAL A 77 20.35 14.19 0.32
C VAL A 77 21.84 14.19 0.71
N ASN A 78 22.19 13.46 1.77
CA ASN A 78 23.56 13.41 2.30
C ASN A 78 24.53 12.55 1.47
N PHE A 79 24.00 11.78 0.53
CA PHE A 79 24.63 10.60 -0.07
C PHE A 79 24.72 10.72 -1.61
N PRO A 80 25.69 10.05 -2.27
CA PRO A 80 25.74 9.99 -3.72
C PRO A 80 24.49 9.33 -4.31
N TYR A 81 24.13 9.77 -5.51
CA TYR A 81 23.13 9.11 -6.34
C TYR A 81 23.81 8.30 -7.44
N TYR A 82 23.31 7.10 -7.71
CA TYR A 82 23.70 6.23 -8.81
C TYR A 82 22.48 5.83 -9.65
N VAL A 83 22.65 5.56 -10.94
CA VAL A 83 21.56 5.23 -11.87
C VAL A 83 21.86 3.97 -12.69
N VAL A 84 20.87 3.09 -12.84
CA VAL A 84 20.94 1.87 -13.66
C VAL A 84 19.77 1.80 -14.64
N GLY A 85 19.95 0.99 -15.68
CA GLY A 85 18.91 0.68 -16.67
C GLY A 85 19.24 1.11 -18.09
N ASN A 86 20.28 1.90 -18.33
CA ASN A 86 20.72 2.17 -19.70
C ASN A 86 21.34 0.90 -20.31
N LEU A 87 20.61 0.23 -21.19
CA LEU A 87 21.05 -0.98 -21.89
C LEU A 87 22.16 -0.75 -22.94
N ASN A 88 22.71 0.47 -23.01
CA ASN A 88 23.89 0.84 -23.79
C ASN A 88 25.09 1.27 -22.92
N SER A 89 24.99 1.24 -21.59
CA SER A 89 26.14 1.47 -20.71
C SER A 89 27.11 0.29 -20.76
N GLU A 90 28.37 0.52 -20.41
CA GLU A 90 29.26 -0.57 -19.97
C GLU A 90 28.66 -1.23 -18.70
N GLY A 91 29.09 -2.44 -18.34
CA GLY A 91 28.43 -3.26 -17.29
C GLY A 91 27.04 -3.81 -17.65
N SER A 92 26.20 -3.08 -18.39
CA SER A 92 24.77 -3.40 -18.65
C SER A 92 24.47 -4.80 -19.22
N HIS A 93 25.46 -5.45 -19.83
CA HIS A 93 25.40 -6.84 -20.30
C HIS A 93 25.27 -7.90 -19.19
N GLU A 94 25.52 -7.55 -17.93
CA GLU A 94 25.34 -8.41 -16.75
C GLU A 94 23.87 -8.47 -16.30
N LEU A 95 23.04 -7.52 -16.72
CA LEU A 95 21.60 -7.53 -16.41
C LEU A 95 20.96 -8.83 -16.93
N PRO A 96 20.10 -9.50 -16.15
CA PRO A 96 19.48 -10.74 -16.59
C PRO A 96 18.77 -10.60 -17.93
N GLY A 97 18.99 -11.55 -18.85
CA GLY A 97 18.48 -11.46 -20.23
C GLY A 97 16.95 -11.34 -20.37
N TYR A 98 16.17 -11.53 -19.31
CA TYR A 98 14.74 -11.20 -19.31
C TYR A 98 14.48 -9.69 -19.27
N VAL A 99 15.36 -8.90 -18.65
CA VAL A 99 15.31 -7.43 -18.60
C VAL A 99 15.56 -6.86 -19.99
N SER A 100 16.67 -7.22 -20.63
CA SER A 100 17.06 -6.75 -21.96
C SER A 100 16.33 -7.44 -23.12
N GLY A 101 15.57 -8.52 -22.89
CA GLY A 101 14.98 -9.36 -23.94
C GLY A 101 13.88 -8.76 -24.83
N GLU A 102 13.48 -7.50 -24.61
CA GLU A 102 12.62 -6.73 -25.55
C GLU A 102 13.34 -5.48 -26.10
N TYR A 103 14.63 -5.30 -25.83
CA TYR A 103 15.44 -4.21 -26.36
C TYR A 103 15.63 -4.35 -27.88
N THR A 104 15.35 -3.28 -28.63
CA THR A 104 15.34 -3.30 -30.10
C THR A 104 16.69 -2.93 -30.72
N GLY A 105 17.58 -2.28 -29.97
CA GLY A 105 18.78 -1.64 -30.51
C GLY A 105 18.50 -0.40 -31.38
N LEU A 106 17.26 0.08 -31.41
CA LEU A 106 16.83 1.26 -32.17
C LEU A 106 16.65 2.47 -31.25
N LYS A 107 16.51 3.66 -31.84
CA LYS A 107 16.14 4.89 -31.12
C LYS A 107 14.62 4.97 -30.91
N ASP A 108 14.12 4.09 -30.06
CA ASP A 108 12.74 4.02 -29.59
C ASP A 108 12.66 4.06 -28.05
N ASP A 109 11.51 3.73 -27.45
CA ASP A 109 11.30 3.77 -26.01
C ASP A 109 11.79 2.52 -25.25
N SER A 110 12.24 1.46 -25.93
CA SER A 110 12.62 0.18 -25.29
C SER A 110 13.69 0.30 -24.20
N ASN A 111 14.52 1.35 -24.26
CA ASN A 111 15.58 1.70 -23.30
C ASN A 111 15.40 3.11 -22.68
N THR A 112 14.16 3.51 -22.33
CA THR A 112 13.90 4.80 -21.63
C THR A 112 13.97 4.71 -20.11
N ASP A 113 13.64 3.56 -19.51
CA ASP A 113 13.38 3.44 -18.07
C ASP A 113 14.65 3.33 -17.23
N ARG A 114 14.66 3.99 -16.05
CA ARG A 114 15.80 4.01 -15.14
C ARG A 114 15.38 3.81 -13.69
N ILE A 115 16.28 3.28 -12.89
CA ILE A 115 16.21 3.28 -11.43
C ILE A 115 17.35 4.16 -10.92
N ILE A 116 17.05 5.12 -10.04
CA ILE A 116 18.06 5.94 -9.37
C ILE A 116 18.05 5.59 -7.87
N VAL A 117 19.23 5.38 -7.29
CA VAL A 117 19.43 4.98 -5.90
C VAL A 117 20.31 5.99 -5.17
N SER A 118 19.97 6.28 -3.92
CA SER A 118 20.79 7.02 -2.95
C SER A 118 21.56 6.00 -2.10
N LEU A 119 22.89 6.02 -2.12
CA LEU A 119 23.75 4.96 -1.56
C LEU A 119 24.60 5.47 -0.37
N ASP A 120 24.47 4.81 0.77
CA ASP A 120 25.19 5.06 2.04
C ASP A 120 25.97 3.79 2.42
N ASP A 121 27.27 3.76 2.09
CA ASP A 121 28.10 2.55 2.03
C ASP A 121 27.33 1.38 1.33
N ASP A 122 27.11 0.25 2.00
CA ASP A 122 26.38 -0.92 1.45
C ASP A 122 24.85 -0.70 1.29
N TRP A 123 24.29 0.44 1.72
CA TRP A 123 22.84 0.58 1.96
C TRP A 123 22.14 1.59 1.03
N PHE A 124 21.00 1.20 0.48
CA PHE A 124 20.11 2.13 -0.21
C PHE A 124 19.25 2.93 0.79
N ASP A 125 19.51 4.23 0.88
CA ASP A 125 18.71 5.19 1.65
C ASP A 125 17.34 5.44 0.96
N LYS A 126 17.37 5.70 -0.35
CA LYS A 126 16.18 6.00 -1.16
C LYS A 126 16.29 5.39 -2.55
N VAL A 127 15.17 4.88 -3.07
CA VAL A 127 15.06 4.33 -4.42
C VAL A 127 14.02 5.12 -5.20
N TYR A 128 14.32 5.41 -6.46
CA TYR A 128 13.46 6.15 -7.38
C TYR A 128 13.36 5.41 -8.72
N ILE A 129 12.23 5.58 -9.39
CA ILE A 129 12.04 5.21 -10.79
C ILE A 129 11.83 6.47 -11.62
N THR A 130 12.29 6.47 -12.86
CA THR A 130 12.16 7.61 -13.77
C THR A 130 12.25 7.17 -15.22
N THR A 131 11.85 8.04 -16.15
CA THR A 131 11.85 7.77 -17.59
C THR A 131 12.67 8.84 -18.30
N HIS A 132 13.60 8.43 -19.14
CA HIS A 132 14.53 9.33 -19.81
C HIS A 132 13.91 9.87 -21.11
N THR A 133 13.69 11.18 -21.19
CA THR A 133 13.15 11.84 -22.40
C THR A 133 14.22 12.09 -23.45
N ASP A 134 15.44 12.39 -22.96
CA ASP A 134 16.61 12.89 -23.67
C ASP A 134 17.60 11.87 -24.29
N GLU A 135 18.75 12.42 -24.69
CA GLU A 135 20.08 11.81 -24.51
C GLU A 135 20.79 12.38 -23.25
N SER A 136 20.19 13.32 -22.53
CA SER A 136 20.72 13.88 -21.27
C SER A 136 19.67 14.40 -20.27
N ASN A 137 18.37 14.15 -20.51
CA ASN A 137 17.25 14.72 -19.75
C ASN A 137 16.24 13.65 -19.28
N TYR A 138 15.73 13.85 -18.08
CA TYR A 138 14.82 12.95 -17.36
C TYR A 138 13.43 13.59 -17.22
N ASP A 139 12.38 12.77 -17.15
CA ASP A 139 10.99 13.21 -16.99
C ASP A 139 10.65 13.47 -15.52
N SER A 140 10.47 14.73 -15.13
CA SER A 140 10.06 15.10 -13.76
C SER A 140 8.67 14.59 -13.37
N ASP A 141 7.76 14.50 -14.34
CA ASP A 141 6.34 14.23 -14.12
C ASP A 141 6.08 12.71 -14.06
N ASN A 142 6.99 11.93 -14.65
CA ASN A 142 7.06 10.47 -14.57
C ASN A 142 8.23 9.97 -13.68
N THR A 143 8.72 10.80 -12.75
CA THR A 143 9.68 10.41 -11.69
C THR A 143 8.99 10.16 -10.36
N TYR A 144 9.29 9.03 -9.71
CA TYR A 144 8.64 8.63 -8.46
C TYR A 144 9.60 7.98 -7.46
N ARG A 145 9.40 8.23 -6.15
CA ARG A 145 10.08 7.51 -5.06
C ARG A 145 9.38 6.17 -4.83
N ILE A 146 10.13 5.08 -4.71
CA ILE A 146 9.60 3.76 -4.32
C ILE A 146 9.86 3.54 -2.83
N THR A 147 8.88 3.02 -2.07
CA THR A 147 9.08 2.68 -0.66
C THR A 147 9.72 1.31 -0.43
N LYS A 148 10.43 1.16 0.70
CA LYS A 148 10.91 -0.15 1.21
C LYS A 148 9.79 -1.21 1.21
N GLY A 149 8.57 -0.81 1.56
CA GLY A 149 7.39 -1.68 1.58
C GLY A 149 6.95 -2.17 0.20
N LEU A 150 7.00 -1.31 -0.83
CA LEU A 150 6.68 -1.71 -2.20
C LEU A 150 7.75 -2.63 -2.79
N LEU A 151 9.04 -2.37 -2.55
CA LEU A 151 10.13 -3.28 -2.95
C LEU A 151 9.97 -4.67 -2.32
N LYS A 152 9.59 -4.77 -1.04
CA LYS A 152 9.25 -6.04 -0.37
C LYS A 152 8.05 -6.78 -0.97
N ILE A 153 7.12 -6.10 -1.64
CA ILE A 153 6.04 -6.76 -2.39
C ILE A 153 6.61 -7.32 -3.70
N ILE A 154 7.37 -6.50 -4.44
CA ILE A 154 7.92 -6.86 -5.75
C ILE A 154 8.88 -8.05 -5.65
N SER A 155 9.78 -8.05 -4.66
CA SER A 155 10.77 -9.11 -4.43
C SER A 155 10.16 -10.49 -4.22
N ARG A 156 8.99 -10.54 -3.56
CA ARG A 156 8.25 -11.79 -3.29
C ARG A 156 7.52 -12.35 -4.50
N LEU A 157 7.20 -11.53 -5.50
CA LEU A 157 6.47 -11.95 -6.70
C LEU A 157 7.38 -12.69 -7.67
N THR A 158 6.81 -13.62 -8.43
CA THR A 158 7.40 -14.05 -9.70
C THR A 158 7.27 -12.94 -10.75
N LEU A 159 8.15 -12.96 -11.76
CA LEU A 159 8.11 -11.97 -12.85
C LEU A 159 6.73 -11.94 -13.54
N ALA A 160 6.14 -13.12 -13.76
CA ALA A 160 4.81 -13.25 -14.38
C ALA A 160 3.70 -12.60 -13.54
N GLU A 161 3.66 -12.85 -12.22
CA GLU A 161 2.67 -12.21 -11.34
C GLU A 161 2.86 -10.70 -11.25
N PHE A 162 4.12 -10.23 -11.21
CA PHE A 162 4.44 -8.82 -11.14
C PHE A 162 4.03 -8.07 -12.43
N LEU A 163 4.39 -8.60 -13.60
CA LEU A 163 4.00 -8.05 -14.91
C LEU A 163 2.47 -8.06 -15.08
N TYR A 164 1.79 -9.14 -14.67
CA TYR A 164 0.32 -9.19 -14.66
C TYR A 164 -0.30 -8.13 -13.75
N LYS A 165 0.17 -8.00 -12.50
CA LYS A 165 -0.33 -7.02 -11.51
C LYS A 165 -0.05 -5.56 -11.85
N THR A 166 0.92 -5.29 -12.73
CA THR A 166 1.25 -3.95 -13.24
C THR A 166 0.64 -3.66 -14.61
N GLY A 167 -0.11 -4.62 -15.19
CA GLY A 167 -0.79 -4.49 -16.47
C GLY A 167 0.15 -4.52 -17.69
N TYR A 168 1.36 -5.05 -17.56
CA TYR A 168 2.24 -5.30 -18.70
C TYR A 168 1.68 -6.46 -19.52
N GLN A 169 1.15 -6.16 -20.71
CA GLN A 169 0.69 -7.16 -21.67
C GLN A 169 1.69 -7.21 -22.83
N PRO A 170 2.51 -8.26 -22.96
CA PRO A 170 3.43 -8.40 -24.09
C PRO A 170 2.70 -8.30 -25.43
N SER A 171 3.36 -7.71 -26.43
CA SER A 171 2.82 -7.69 -27.80
C SER A 171 2.57 -9.13 -28.27
N ALA A 172 1.39 -9.38 -28.86
CA ALA A 172 0.95 -10.72 -29.26
C ALA A 172 1.62 -11.22 -30.55
N THR A 173 2.97 -11.23 -30.58
CA THR A 173 3.80 -11.47 -31.78
C THR A 173 5.02 -12.38 -31.55
N MET A 174 4.98 -13.31 -30.59
CA MET A 174 5.72 -14.58 -30.68
C MET A 174 4.83 -15.75 -30.24
N GLY A 175 4.69 -16.76 -31.09
CA GLY A 175 3.73 -17.85 -30.90
C GLY A 175 4.36 -19.17 -30.49
N THR A 176 4.01 -19.67 -29.31
CA THR A 176 4.13 -21.08 -28.93
C THR A 176 2.87 -21.53 -28.20
N ASN A 177 1.91 -22.12 -28.93
CA ASN A 177 0.75 -22.76 -28.30
C ASN A 177 1.15 -24.06 -27.61
N PRO A 178 0.73 -24.30 -26.35
CA PRO A 178 0.68 -25.65 -25.80
C PRO A 178 -0.29 -26.50 -26.63
N VAL A 179 0.15 -27.66 -27.10
CA VAL A 179 -0.69 -28.55 -27.92
C VAL A 179 -1.70 -29.29 -27.04
N ALA A 180 -2.98 -29.12 -27.35
CA ALA A 180 -4.08 -29.98 -26.92
C ALA A 180 -4.90 -30.38 -28.16
N VAL A 181 -5.57 -31.54 -28.11
CA VAL A 181 -5.97 -32.28 -29.31
C VAL A 181 -7.32 -31.83 -29.92
N ASP A 182 -7.36 -31.92 -31.24
CA ASP A 182 -8.45 -31.65 -32.19
C ASP A 182 -9.85 -32.18 -31.80
N SER A 183 -10.89 -31.43 -32.19
CA SER A 183 -12.22 -31.94 -32.55
C SER A 183 -13.03 -30.97 -33.45
N ASN A 184 -12.60 -30.82 -34.71
CA ASN A 184 -13.42 -30.59 -35.92
C ASN A 184 -14.17 -29.25 -36.17
N VAL A 185 -13.77 -28.55 -37.25
CA VAL A 185 -14.60 -27.95 -38.35
C VAL A 185 -15.72 -26.91 -37.97
N VAL A 186 -15.66 -25.56 -38.18
CA VAL A 186 -15.18 -24.65 -39.26
C VAL A 186 -16.09 -24.61 -40.52
N PRO A 187 -16.49 -23.46 -41.14
CA PRO A 187 -16.77 -22.09 -40.67
C PRO A 187 -18.06 -21.43 -41.30
N ALA A 188 -18.36 -20.14 -41.04
CA ALA A 188 -19.12 -19.26 -41.99
C ALA A 188 -18.97 -17.73 -41.77
N ASN A 189 -18.33 -17.05 -42.73
CA ASN A 189 -18.53 -15.68 -43.27
C ASN A 189 -18.82 -14.42 -42.38
N HIS A 190 -17.93 -13.41 -42.49
CA HIS A 190 -18.24 -11.97 -42.36
C HIS A 190 -18.93 -11.43 -43.66
N PRO A 191 -19.68 -10.30 -43.65
CA PRO A 191 -19.10 -8.93 -43.66
C PRO A 191 -19.90 -7.89 -42.81
N ILE A 192 -19.63 -6.58 -43.02
CA ILE A 192 -20.02 -5.41 -42.17
C ILE A 192 -20.68 -4.29 -43.04
N PRO A 193 -20.93 -3.05 -42.53
CA PRO A 193 -22.14 -2.49 -41.87
C PRO A 193 -23.12 -1.77 -42.85
N PRO A 194 -24.14 -0.99 -42.39
CA PRO A 194 -23.97 0.47 -42.20
C PRO A 194 -24.79 1.12 -41.05
N ARG A 195 -25.01 2.46 -41.11
CA ARG A 195 -25.41 3.42 -40.05
C ARG A 195 -26.86 3.95 -40.19
N THR A 196 -27.33 4.76 -39.23
CA THR A 196 -28.57 5.64 -39.17
C THR A 196 -29.81 5.02 -38.48
N GLN A 197 -30.71 5.74 -37.77
CA GLN A 197 -30.72 7.13 -37.25
C GLN A 197 -31.64 7.31 -36.01
N ASP A 198 -31.84 8.57 -35.57
CA ASP A 198 -32.52 9.08 -34.35
C ASP A 198 -34.01 8.72 -34.17
N TYR A 199 -34.55 8.85 -32.93
CA TYR A 199 -35.93 9.32 -32.62
C TYR A 199 -36.14 9.72 -31.13
N GLN A 200 -37.27 10.38 -30.82
CA GLN A 200 -37.58 11.14 -29.59
C GLN A 200 -39.12 11.29 -29.41
N ILE A 201 -39.72 11.71 -28.27
CA ILE A 201 -39.14 12.09 -26.95
C ILE A 201 -39.50 11.04 -25.85
N GLU A 202 -40.43 11.13 -24.88
CA GLU A 202 -41.39 12.12 -24.33
C GLU A 202 -41.55 11.92 -22.79
N ILE A 203 -42.21 12.85 -22.07
CA ILE A 203 -42.45 12.84 -20.60
C ILE A 203 -43.89 13.31 -20.31
N GLU A 204 -44.61 12.69 -19.37
CA GLU A 204 -45.80 13.26 -18.70
C GLU A 204 -45.82 12.96 -17.19
N ASP A 205 -46.71 13.66 -16.47
CA ASP A 205 -46.53 14.02 -15.06
C ASP A 205 -47.63 13.51 -14.09
N THR A 206 -47.42 13.78 -12.80
CA THR A 206 -48.18 13.35 -11.59
C THR A 206 -49.71 13.64 -11.57
N PRO A 207 -50.46 13.15 -10.54
CA PRO A 207 -50.73 14.08 -9.42
C PRO A 207 -50.84 13.49 -7.98
N SER A 208 -50.22 14.22 -7.05
CA SER A 208 -50.61 14.55 -5.65
C SER A 208 -51.28 13.53 -4.69
N ALA A 209 -50.76 13.49 -3.46
CA ALA A 209 -51.57 13.54 -2.23
C ALA A 209 -50.86 14.39 -1.16
N GLN A 210 -51.54 15.38 -0.58
CA GLN A 210 -51.04 16.19 0.54
C GLN A 210 -51.75 15.79 1.84
N MET A 211 -51.05 15.79 2.99
CA MET A 211 -51.72 16.09 4.26
C MET A 211 -50.81 16.72 5.33
N ASN A 212 -51.05 18.02 5.55
CA ASN A 212 -50.80 18.88 6.71
C ASN A 212 -49.73 18.52 7.76
N CYS A 213 -48.78 19.45 7.91
CA CYS A 213 -47.97 19.61 9.12
C CYS A 213 -48.83 20.06 10.31
N VAL A 214 -48.50 19.58 11.53
CA VAL A 214 -49.02 20.13 12.80
C VAL A 214 -47.83 20.41 13.72
N ILE A 215 -47.75 21.62 14.26
CA ILE A 215 -46.65 22.05 15.12
C ILE A 215 -46.84 21.51 16.54
N PHE A 216 -45.82 20.84 17.09
CA PHE A 216 -45.67 20.62 18.52
C PHE A 216 -44.23 20.87 18.97
N CYS A 217 -44.01 21.99 19.67
CA CYS A 217 -42.77 22.23 20.41
C CYS A 217 -42.83 21.56 21.78
N ARG A 218 -41.89 20.66 22.10
CA ARG A 218 -41.32 20.53 23.47
C ARG A 218 -40.13 19.57 23.56
N ALA A 219 -39.36 19.78 24.63
CA ALA A 219 -38.27 18.95 25.15
C ALA A 219 -37.04 18.79 24.23
N SER A 220 -35.97 19.49 24.57
CA SER A 220 -34.62 19.22 24.08
C SER A 220 -34.18 17.82 24.51
N GLN A 221 -34.26 16.84 23.61
CA GLN A 221 -33.61 15.55 23.81
C GLN A 221 -32.10 15.79 23.88
N LYS A 222 -31.45 15.34 24.97
CA LYS A 222 -29.99 15.25 25.00
C LYS A 222 -29.55 14.35 23.86
N VAL A 223 -28.63 14.82 23.02
CA VAL A 223 -28.02 14.00 21.98
C VAL A 223 -27.13 12.97 22.67
N THR A 224 -27.67 11.77 22.88
CA THR A 224 -26.90 10.62 23.35
C THR A 224 -25.86 10.29 22.29
N MET A 225 -24.59 10.56 22.56
CA MET A 225 -23.51 10.23 21.62
C MET A 225 -23.50 8.72 21.33
N PRO A 226 -23.18 8.30 20.10
CA PRO A 226 -23.09 6.88 19.76
C PRO A 226 -22.00 6.21 20.60
N SER A 227 -22.41 5.31 21.49
CA SER A 227 -21.49 4.55 22.34
C SER A 227 -20.73 3.52 21.50
N VAL A 228 -19.48 3.83 21.14
CA VAL A 228 -18.57 2.88 20.51
C VAL A 228 -18.45 1.63 21.40
N GLN A 229 -18.74 0.45 20.84
CA GLN A 229 -18.73 -0.80 21.60
C GLN A 229 -17.31 -1.10 22.11
N THR A 230 -17.20 -1.50 23.38
CA THR A 230 -15.91 -1.88 23.99
C THR A 230 -15.70 -3.39 23.94
N LEU A 231 -14.54 -3.82 23.44
CA LEU A 231 -14.08 -5.21 23.46
C LEU A 231 -13.24 -5.42 24.72
N ASN A 232 -13.66 -6.36 25.57
CA ASN A 232 -13.09 -6.53 26.91
C ASN A 232 -12.10 -7.70 27.03
N ASP A 233 -12.13 -8.64 26.09
CA ASP A 233 -11.39 -9.90 26.10
C ASP A 233 -11.22 -10.45 24.68
N ILE A 234 -10.44 -11.52 24.55
CA ILE A 234 -10.10 -12.16 23.27
C ILE A 234 -11.35 -12.72 22.57
N THR A 235 -12.39 -13.15 23.29
CA THR A 235 -13.63 -13.68 22.71
C THR A 235 -14.46 -12.56 22.07
N HIS A 236 -14.50 -11.37 22.70
CA HIS A 236 -15.10 -10.18 22.08
C HIS A 236 -14.34 -9.77 20.81
N LEU A 237 -12.99 -9.82 20.84
CA LEU A 237 -12.15 -9.51 19.68
C LEU A 237 -12.33 -10.51 18.54
N GLU A 238 -12.33 -11.81 18.83
CA GLU A 238 -12.61 -12.90 17.88
C GLU A 238 -13.93 -12.66 17.15
N ARG A 239 -15.03 -12.47 17.90
CA ARG A 239 -16.38 -12.23 17.38
C ARG A 239 -16.52 -10.94 16.56
N SER A 240 -15.72 -9.91 16.85
CA SER A 240 -15.72 -8.63 16.10
C SER A 240 -15.27 -8.78 14.64
N ARG A 241 -14.46 -9.81 14.34
CA ARG A 241 -13.79 -10.03 13.05
C ARG A 241 -12.86 -8.88 12.60
N PHE A 242 -12.48 -7.97 13.51
CA PHE A 242 -11.41 -7.00 13.25
C PHE A 242 -10.12 -7.73 12.79
N GLY A 243 -9.41 -7.18 11.80
CA GLY A 243 -8.22 -7.80 11.22
C GLY A 243 -8.42 -9.20 10.61
N ARG A 244 -9.66 -9.66 10.32
CA ARG A 244 -9.94 -10.99 9.73
C ARG A 244 -10.71 -10.91 8.40
N PRO A 245 -10.51 -11.85 7.47
CA PRO A 245 -9.44 -12.86 7.42
C PRO A 245 -8.09 -12.25 6.92
N PRO A 246 -7.00 -13.03 6.90
CA PRO A 246 -5.93 -12.89 5.90
C PRO A 246 -6.46 -12.42 4.53
N PRO A 247 -5.82 -11.45 3.85
CA PRO A 247 -4.49 -10.86 4.12
C PRO A 247 -4.47 -9.62 5.05
N ARG A 248 -5.50 -9.40 5.88
CA ARG A 248 -5.56 -8.22 6.76
C ARG A 248 -4.46 -8.23 7.82
N HIS A 249 -3.76 -7.11 7.99
CA HIS A 249 -2.70 -7.00 9.00
C HIS A 249 -3.22 -6.71 10.43
N GLY A 250 -4.48 -6.26 10.57
CA GLY A 250 -4.96 -5.57 11.78
C GLY A 250 -4.76 -6.29 13.10
N LEU A 251 -4.88 -7.61 13.14
CA LEU A 251 -4.62 -8.39 14.36
C LEU A 251 -3.12 -8.44 14.69
N LYS A 252 -2.24 -8.62 13.70
CA LYS A 252 -0.78 -8.58 13.92
C LYS A 252 -0.32 -7.20 14.39
N LEU A 253 -0.91 -6.14 13.86
CA LEU A 253 -0.69 -4.77 14.31
C LEU A 253 -1.19 -4.54 15.75
N LEU A 254 -2.37 -5.06 16.12
CA LEU A 254 -2.89 -4.96 17.49
C LEU A 254 -2.05 -5.75 18.49
N TYR A 255 -1.50 -6.90 18.08
CA TYR A 255 -0.53 -7.64 18.89
C TYR A 255 0.70 -6.78 19.17
N TRP A 256 1.36 -6.30 18.12
CA TRP A 256 2.52 -5.42 18.22
C TRP A 256 2.27 -4.17 19.08
N PHE A 257 1.15 -3.49 18.86
CA PHE A 257 0.79 -2.30 19.63
C PHE A 257 0.62 -2.64 21.12
N ALA A 258 0.00 -3.77 21.43
CA ALA A 258 -0.16 -4.22 22.81
C ALA A 258 1.17 -4.65 23.47
N THR A 259 2.09 -5.29 22.73
CA THR A 259 3.34 -5.86 23.29
C THR A 259 4.52 -4.89 23.31
N GLU A 260 4.69 -4.08 22.27
CA GLU A 260 5.82 -3.15 22.15
C GLU A 260 5.39 -1.73 22.53
N CYS A 261 4.32 -1.21 21.94
CA CYS A 261 3.96 0.22 22.02
C CYS A 261 3.26 0.64 23.33
N VAL A 262 2.72 -0.30 24.12
CA VAL A 262 1.96 -0.01 25.37
C VAL A 262 2.57 -0.73 26.57
N THR A 263 3.17 0.01 27.51
CA THR A 263 3.46 -0.50 28.87
C THR A 263 2.37 -0.09 29.87
N PHE A 264 2.47 -0.61 31.09
CA PHE A 264 1.56 -0.28 32.19
C PHE A 264 2.34 0.16 33.41
N ASP A 265 1.98 1.32 33.98
CA ASP A 265 2.58 1.79 35.23
C ASP A 265 1.99 1.08 36.46
N LYS A 266 2.50 1.44 37.65
CA LYS A 266 2.05 0.92 38.96
C LYS A 266 0.55 1.15 39.23
N ASP A 267 -0.05 2.17 38.60
CA ASP A 267 -1.44 2.59 38.77
C ASP A 267 -2.33 2.04 37.62
N ASN A 268 -1.76 1.27 36.70
CA ASN A 268 -2.36 0.66 35.52
C ASN A 268 -2.80 1.69 34.45
N ASN A 269 -2.09 2.81 34.33
CA ASN A 269 -2.17 3.69 33.16
C ASN A 269 -1.46 3.05 31.97
N MET A 270 -1.93 3.33 30.75
CA MET A 270 -1.30 2.84 29.51
C MET A 270 -0.24 3.86 29.11
N VAL A 271 1.03 3.53 29.31
CA VAL A 271 2.15 4.40 28.97
C VAL A 271 2.62 4.04 27.56
N SER A 272 2.75 5.04 26.70
CA SER A 272 3.28 4.88 25.35
C SER A 272 4.76 4.52 25.40
N GLN A 273 5.21 3.65 24.50
CA GLN A 273 6.63 3.42 24.18
C GLN A 273 6.95 3.84 22.73
N CYS A 274 5.99 4.46 22.06
CA CYS A 274 6.14 5.13 20.77
C CYS A 274 5.91 6.64 20.94
N GLU A 275 6.23 7.43 19.93
CA GLU A 275 5.98 8.87 19.88
C GLU A 275 4.98 9.23 18.74
N PRO A 276 3.65 9.01 18.92
CA PRO A 276 2.65 9.23 17.86
C PRO A 276 2.68 10.63 17.23
N ASP A 277 3.00 11.65 18.02
CA ASP A 277 3.13 13.06 17.63
C ASP A 277 4.31 13.29 16.67
N ASN A 278 5.35 12.46 16.75
CA ASN A 278 6.54 12.52 15.89
C ASN A 278 6.45 11.60 14.66
N GLY A 279 5.37 10.83 14.52
CA GLY A 279 5.09 10.00 13.34
C GLY A 279 5.60 8.55 13.39
N ASP A 280 6.12 8.12 14.55
CA ASP A 280 6.60 6.77 14.84
C ASP A 280 5.76 5.66 14.19
N TYR A 281 6.41 4.70 13.54
CA TYR A 281 5.73 3.50 12.98
C TYR A 281 4.58 3.81 12.00
N GLY A 282 4.47 5.04 11.48
CA GLY A 282 3.38 5.49 10.63
C GLY A 282 2.16 6.05 11.37
N PHE A 283 2.32 6.44 12.64
CA PHE A 283 1.35 7.29 13.33
C PHE A 283 1.17 8.63 12.59
N HIS A 284 -0.05 9.17 12.60
CA HIS A 284 -0.34 10.52 12.12
C HIS A 284 -1.64 11.07 12.74
N PRO A 285 -1.84 12.41 12.80
CA PRO A 285 -3.02 13.00 13.44
C PRO A 285 -4.36 12.52 12.85
N PHE A 286 -5.15 11.83 13.67
CA PHE A 286 -6.50 11.38 13.30
C PHE A 286 -7.52 12.50 13.56
N GLN A 287 -7.92 13.18 12.49
CA GLN A 287 -8.96 14.20 12.59
C GLN A 287 -10.34 13.53 12.67
N ASN A 288 -10.86 13.38 13.90
CA ASN A 288 -12.23 12.92 14.20
C ASN A 288 -13.28 13.94 13.73
N ARG A 289 -13.41 14.10 12.41
CA ARG A 289 -14.32 15.03 11.72
C ARG A 289 -15.75 14.49 11.72
N TYR A 290 -16.72 15.38 11.52
CA TYR A 290 -18.11 15.00 11.26
C TYR A 290 -18.25 14.36 9.87
N ASP A 291 -19.02 13.29 9.80
CA ASP A 291 -19.45 12.64 8.57
C ASP A 291 -20.63 13.39 7.89
N ARG A 292 -21.10 12.87 6.76
CA ARG A 292 -22.25 13.44 6.02
C ARG A 292 -23.58 13.37 6.78
N SER A 293 -23.65 12.65 7.90
CA SER A 293 -24.82 12.58 8.79
C SER A 293 -24.71 13.49 10.02
N GLY A 294 -23.63 14.27 10.14
CA GLY A 294 -23.37 15.14 11.29
C GLY A 294 -22.86 14.38 12.52
N LYS A 295 -22.27 13.19 12.36
CA LYS A 295 -21.75 12.35 13.44
C LYS A 295 -20.24 12.17 13.33
N LYS A 296 -19.56 12.09 14.48
CA LYS A 296 -18.14 11.72 14.56
C LYS A 296 -18.00 10.20 14.69
N LEU A 297 -16.84 9.66 14.32
CA LEU A 297 -16.53 8.23 14.44
C LEU A 297 -16.31 7.83 15.90
N LEU A 298 -15.53 8.65 16.61
CA LEU A 298 -15.18 8.46 18.01
C LEU A 298 -15.85 9.55 18.88
N PRO A 299 -15.93 9.36 20.21
CA PRO A 299 -16.36 10.41 21.13
C PRO A 299 -15.49 11.67 21.05
N GLU A 300 -15.97 12.77 21.62
CA GLU A 300 -15.11 13.90 21.94
C GLU A 300 -14.33 13.62 23.23
N VAL A 301 -13.05 13.95 23.21
CA VAL A 301 -12.09 13.82 24.32
C VAL A 301 -11.24 15.09 24.39
N ASN A 302 -10.54 15.31 25.51
CA ASN A 302 -9.74 16.52 25.74
C ASN A 302 -8.40 16.56 24.99
N PHE A 303 -8.04 15.46 24.31
CA PHE A 303 -6.69 15.16 23.85
C PHE A 303 -6.66 14.84 22.36
N PRO A 304 -5.53 15.04 21.65
CA PRO A 304 -5.42 14.68 20.24
C PRO A 304 -5.63 13.18 20.03
N TYR A 305 -6.19 12.84 18.87
CA TYR A 305 -6.24 11.48 18.35
C TYR A 305 -5.13 11.29 17.32
N TYR A 306 -4.46 10.14 17.35
CA TYR A 306 -3.51 9.67 16.35
C TYR A 306 -3.96 8.33 15.78
N VAL A 307 -3.66 8.05 14.51
CA VAL A 307 -3.98 6.78 13.85
C VAL A 307 -2.72 6.11 13.31
N LEU A 308 -2.66 4.80 13.54
CA LEU A 308 -1.64 3.86 13.09
C LEU A 308 -2.26 2.82 12.16
N GLY A 309 -1.42 2.15 11.38
CA GLY A 309 -1.78 0.94 10.65
C GLY A 309 -2.11 1.17 9.18
N ASN A 310 -2.00 2.40 8.69
CA ASN A 310 -1.78 2.57 7.26
C ASN A 310 -0.31 2.20 6.95
N LEU A 311 -0.08 0.98 6.46
CA LEU A 311 1.27 0.46 6.12
C LEU A 311 1.99 1.22 5.00
N ASN A 312 1.31 2.21 4.42
CA ASN A 312 1.78 3.07 3.34
C ASN A 312 2.20 4.48 3.82
N SER A 313 2.11 4.76 5.13
CA SER A 313 2.54 6.03 5.71
C SER A 313 4.07 6.12 5.77
N GLU A 314 4.62 7.33 5.77
CA GLU A 314 6.01 7.55 6.21
C GLU A 314 6.16 7.11 7.67
N GLY A 315 7.28 6.48 8.04
CA GLY A 315 7.46 5.82 9.35
C GLY A 315 6.88 4.40 9.40
N ALA A 316 5.90 4.04 8.56
CA ALA A 316 5.28 2.71 8.63
C ALA A 316 6.26 1.57 8.32
N GLN A 317 7.34 1.83 7.58
CA GLN A 317 8.38 0.84 7.29
C GLN A 317 9.10 0.33 8.55
N ASP A 318 9.03 1.03 9.68
CA ASP A 318 9.74 0.66 10.92
C ASP A 318 8.94 -0.38 11.74
N LEU A 319 7.71 -0.69 11.32
CA LEU A 319 6.89 -1.77 11.89
C LEU A 319 7.52 -3.17 11.63
N PRO A 320 7.44 -4.11 12.60
CA PRO A 320 8.01 -5.45 12.42
C PRO A 320 7.48 -6.24 11.22
N PHE A 321 8.39 -6.96 10.55
CA PHE A 321 8.15 -7.71 9.31
C PHE A 321 6.91 -8.61 9.31
N TYR A 322 6.54 -9.21 10.45
CA TYR A 322 5.41 -10.12 10.54
C TYR A 322 4.07 -9.44 10.20
N ILE A 323 3.94 -8.13 10.44
CA ILE A 323 2.77 -7.32 10.07
C ILE A 323 2.63 -7.23 8.54
N PHE A 324 3.76 -7.14 7.82
CA PHE A 324 3.84 -7.10 6.36
C PHE A 324 3.81 -8.49 5.69
N GLN A 325 3.79 -9.59 6.44
CA GLN A 325 4.00 -10.94 5.91
C GLN A 325 2.96 -11.35 4.86
N GLU A 326 1.70 -10.93 5.04
CA GLU A 326 0.59 -11.20 4.13
C GLU A 326 0.14 -9.97 3.33
N TYR A 327 0.78 -8.82 3.50
CA TYR A 327 0.36 -7.58 2.85
C TYR A 327 0.46 -7.70 1.32
N THR A 328 -0.67 -7.55 0.63
CA THR A 328 -0.78 -7.83 -0.83
C THR A 328 -0.62 -6.59 -1.71
N GLY A 329 -0.35 -5.42 -1.14
CA GLY A 329 -0.41 -4.14 -1.86
C GLY A 329 -1.83 -3.68 -2.22
N GLN A 330 -2.87 -4.45 -1.86
CA GLN A 330 -4.27 -4.12 -2.16
C GLN A 330 -4.98 -3.52 -0.94
N TYR A 331 -5.86 -2.54 -1.17
CA TYR A 331 -6.67 -1.86 -0.15
C TYR A 331 -7.24 -2.81 0.93
N GLY A 332 -7.80 -3.97 0.55
CA GLY A 332 -8.40 -4.92 1.49
C GLY A 332 -7.45 -5.53 2.53
N SER A 333 -6.14 -5.50 2.28
CA SER A 333 -5.10 -5.93 3.23
C SER A 333 -4.63 -4.81 4.17
N ASN A 334 -4.74 -3.54 3.74
CA ASN A 334 -4.35 -2.33 4.47
C ASN A 334 -5.56 -1.44 4.82
N LYS A 335 -6.68 -2.05 5.24
CA LYS A 335 -7.87 -1.32 5.71
C LYS A 335 -7.98 -1.21 7.24
N ASP A 336 -7.17 -1.92 8.00
CA ASP A 336 -7.22 -1.95 9.46
C ASP A 336 -6.39 -0.82 10.09
N ARG A 337 -6.88 -0.28 11.20
CA ARG A 337 -6.29 0.86 11.91
C ARG A 337 -6.38 0.68 13.42
N ILE A 338 -5.41 1.25 14.12
CA ILE A 338 -5.48 1.52 15.57
C ILE A 338 -5.57 3.04 15.72
N ILE A 339 -6.53 3.54 16.51
CA ILE A 339 -6.68 4.96 16.79
C ILE A 339 -6.52 5.16 18.29
N VAL A 340 -5.61 6.04 18.69
CA VAL A 340 -5.24 6.29 20.09
C VAL A 340 -5.50 7.75 20.45
N SER A 341 -5.94 7.99 21.68
CA SER A 341 -5.99 9.34 22.26
C SER A 341 -4.82 9.47 23.22
N LEU A 342 -3.99 10.51 23.04
CA LEU A 342 -2.73 10.65 23.76
C LEU A 342 -2.70 11.92 24.64
N ASP A 343 -2.50 11.71 25.94
CA ASP A 343 -2.26 12.73 26.96
C ASP A 343 -0.79 12.68 27.39
N ASN A 344 0.06 13.52 26.78
CA ASN A 344 1.52 13.46 26.91
C ASN A 344 2.04 12.06 26.52
N ASP A 345 2.51 11.26 27.47
CA ASP A 345 2.96 9.88 27.21
C ASP A 345 1.90 8.82 27.55
N LEU A 346 0.66 9.21 27.86
CA LEU A 346 -0.40 8.31 28.32
C LEU A 346 -1.47 8.11 27.24
N PHE A 347 -1.72 6.86 26.85
CA PHE A 347 -2.91 6.52 26.09
C PHE A 347 -4.15 6.61 27.00
N SER A 348 -4.96 7.64 26.82
CA SER A 348 -6.24 7.79 27.51
C SER A 348 -7.31 6.88 26.90
N GLU A 349 -7.27 6.69 25.58
CA GLU A 349 -8.19 5.82 24.84
C GLU A 349 -7.48 5.04 23.73
N VAL A 350 -7.94 3.81 23.48
CA VAL A 350 -7.47 2.96 22.36
C VAL A 350 -8.68 2.39 21.63
N TYR A 351 -8.68 2.49 20.31
CA TYR A 351 -9.69 1.95 19.41
C TYR A 351 -9.05 1.13 18.30
N VAL A 352 -9.78 0.14 17.81
CA VAL A 352 -9.53 -0.52 16.52
C VAL A 352 -10.62 -0.15 15.54
N ALA A 353 -10.27 0.07 14.29
CA ALA A 353 -11.22 0.46 13.26
C ALA A 353 -10.84 -0.12 11.89
N GLU A 354 -11.84 -0.43 11.06
CA GLU A 354 -11.61 -0.72 9.64
C GLU A 354 -12.14 0.40 8.73
N HIS A 355 -11.48 0.60 7.60
CA HIS A 355 -12.02 1.36 6.48
C HIS A 355 -13.16 0.59 5.79
N SER A 356 -14.28 1.27 5.56
CA SER A 356 -15.40 0.80 4.73
C SER A 356 -15.14 1.05 3.24
N ASN A 357 -14.42 2.13 2.91
CA ASN A 357 -13.83 2.39 1.59
C ASN A 357 -12.50 3.17 1.75
N GLN A 358 -11.77 3.38 0.66
CA GLN A 358 -10.47 4.07 0.60
C GLN A 358 -10.37 5.38 1.41
N SER A 359 -11.49 6.09 1.62
CA SER A 359 -11.54 7.38 2.34
C SER A 359 -12.31 7.35 3.67
N SER A 360 -13.12 6.32 3.93
CA SER A 360 -14.10 6.32 5.03
C SER A 360 -13.93 5.12 5.97
N TYR A 361 -14.14 5.36 7.25
CA TYR A 361 -14.18 4.34 8.30
C TYR A 361 -15.53 3.60 8.33
N SER A 362 -15.58 2.47 9.03
CA SER A 362 -16.78 1.69 9.29
C SER A 362 -17.21 1.86 10.75
N PRO A 363 -18.28 2.62 11.07
CA PRO A 363 -18.76 2.73 12.45
C PRO A 363 -19.21 1.40 13.06
N LEU A 364 -19.61 0.43 12.23
CA LEU A 364 -19.96 -0.93 12.65
C LEU A 364 -18.74 -1.82 12.89
N GLY A 365 -17.61 -1.49 12.25
CA GLY A 365 -16.31 -2.14 12.43
C GLY A 365 -15.30 -1.28 13.19
N THR A 366 -15.79 -0.41 14.09
CA THR A 366 -14.98 0.43 14.98
C THR A 366 -15.33 0.12 16.42
N TYR A 367 -14.32 -0.17 17.22
CA TYR A 367 -14.47 -0.65 18.60
C TYR A 367 -13.44 -0.03 19.52
N ARG A 368 -13.81 0.20 20.79
CA ARG A 368 -12.88 0.56 21.86
C ARG A 368 -12.21 -0.69 22.40
N ILE A 369 -10.92 -0.66 22.67
CA ILE A 369 -10.18 -1.75 23.32
C ILE A 369 -10.08 -1.45 24.82
N SER A 370 -10.39 -2.43 25.68
CA SER A 370 -10.20 -2.25 27.12
C SER A 370 -8.74 -2.42 27.54
N LYS A 371 -8.33 -1.75 28.65
CA LYS A 371 -7.03 -2.00 29.30
C LYS A 371 -6.79 -3.49 29.59
N GLY A 372 -7.83 -4.19 30.02
CA GLY A 372 -7.80 -5.64 30.31
C GLY A 372 -7.59 -6.52 29.08
N LEU A 373 -8.08 -6.10 27.91
CA LEU A 373 -7.82 -6.78 26.64
C LEU A 373 -6.35 -6.63 26.25
N LEU A 374 -5.78 -5.41 26.29
CA LEU A 374 -4.34 -5.21 26.01
C LEU A 374 -3.45 -6.00 26.97
N MET A 375 -3.75 -5.97 28.28
CA MET A 375 -3.06 -6.81 29.28
C MET A 375 -3.20 -8.33 29.01
N SER A 376 -4.30 -8.77 28.39
CA SER A 376 -4.50 -10.17 28.01
C SER A 376 -3.68 -10.54 26.77
N ILE A 377 -3.61 -9.65 25.77
CA ILE A 377 -2.79 -9.82 24.57
C ILE A 377 -1.30 -9.92 24.94
N ARG A 378 -0.83 -9.05 25.86
CA ARG A 378 0.54 -9.09 26.41
C ARG A 378 0.95 -10.39 27.12
N ARG A 379 0.01 -11.30 27.38
CA ARG A 379 0.26 -12.61 28.03
C ARG A 379 0.27 -13.78 27.04
N LEU A 380 0.14 -13.50 25.75
CA LEU A 380 0.10 -14.51 24.68
C LEU A 380 1.32 -14.38 23.77
N THR A 381 1.74 -15.49 23.17
CA THR A 381 2.59 -15.43 21.97
C THR A 381 1.77 -14.89 20.79
N LEU A 382 2.44 -14.40 19.74
CA LEU A 382 1.76 -14.00 18.50
C LEU A 382 0.94 -15.16 17.91
N GLU A 383 1.45 -16.39 17.98
CA GLU A 383 0.73 -17.58 17.51
C GLU A 383 -0.52 -17.87 18.36
N ASP A 384 -0.40 -17.89 19.70
CA ASP A 384 -1.53 -18.13 20.59
C ASP A 384 -2.62 -17.07 20.45
N PHE A 385 -2.21 -15.81 20.23
CA PHE A 385 -3.12 -14.70 19.96
C PHE A 385 -3.85 -14.88 18.63
N LEU A 386 -3.13 -15.08 17.52
CA LEU A 386 -3.73 -15.27 16.19
C LEU A 386 -4.62 -16.52 16.14
N ARG A 387 -4.26 -17.59 16.86
CA ARG A 387 -5.05 -18.81 17.02
C ARG A 387 -6.35 -18.54 17.79
N GLN A 388 -6.29 -17.87 18.94
CA GLN A 388 -7.48 -17.58 19.76
C GLN A 388 -8.40 -16.53 19.15
N THR A 389 -7.87 -15.55 18.40
CA THR A 389 -8.69 -14.62 17.61
C THR A 389 -9.21 -15.26 16.31
N GLY A 390 -8.83 -16.50 16.00
CA GLY A 390 -9.31 -17.24 14.84
C GLY A 390 -8.85 -16.69 13.48
N TYR A 391 -7.68 -16.08 13.41
CA TYR A 391 -7.14 -15.44 12.19
C TYR A 391 -7.14 -16.40 10.99
N TRP A 392 -6.60 -17.61 11.20
CA TRP A 392 -6.47 -18.67 10.20
C TRP A 392 -7.76 -19.47 9.92
N HIS A 393 -8.84 -19.24 10.67
CA HIS A 393 -9.98 -20.16 10.76
C HIS A 393 -10.87 -20.25 9.49
N TYR A 394 -10.50 -19.58 8.40
CA TYR A 394 -11.18 -19.60 7.11
C TYR A 394 -10.36 -20.23 5.97
N GLN A 395 -9.17 -20.77 6.24
CA GLN A 395 -8.31 -21.42 5.22
C GLN A 395 -8.45 -22.95 5.14
N LEU A 396 -9.22 -23.58 6.03
CA LEU A 396 -9.53 -25.02 5.95
C LEU A 396 -10.92 -25.24 5.34
N PRO A 397 -11.03 -25.94 4.19
CA PRO A 397 -12.27 -26.59 3.80
C PRO A 397 -12.72 -27.59 4.87
N PHE A 398 -14.03 -27.84 4.98
CA PHE A 398 -14.56 -28.91 5.82
C PHE A 398 -14.07 -30.28 5.30
N LEU A 399 -12.99 -30.80 5.89
CA LEU A 399 -12.75 -32.24 5.91
C LEU A 399 -13.76 -32.87 6.87
N GLY A 400 -14.91 -33.25 6.31
CA GLY A 400 -15.94 -33.97 7.04
C GLY A 400 -15.42 -35.29 7.58
N SER A 401 -15.82 -35.62 8.81
CA SER A 401 -15.49 -36.88 9.46
C SER A 401 -16.04 -38.09 8.70
N LEU A 402 -15.20 -39.10 8.52
CA LEU A 402 -15.54 -40.50 8.25
C LEU A 402 -15.01 -41.36 9.40
#